data_AF-A0A5A8EZP3-F1
#
_entry.id   AF-A0A5A8EZP3-F1
#
_cell.length_a   1.000
_cell.length_b   1.000
_cell.length_c   1.000
_cell.angle_alpha   90.00
_cell.angle_beta   90.00
_cell.angle_gamma   90.00
#
_symmetry.space_group_name_H-M   'P 1'
#
loop_
_entity.id
_entity.type
_entity.pdbx_description
1 polymer ?
#
loop_
_entity_poly.entity_id
_entity_poly.type
_entity_poly.pdbx_seq_one_letter_code
_entity_poly.pdbx_strand_id
1 'polypeptide(L)' 'MAGDLIAYLIFGITLVVLFVFIIFFYYSKKRHHKVESPKYKILEDDDE' A
#
# COMPACT_ATOMS: atom_id res chain seq x y z
N MET A 1 -13.30 29.21 14.33
CA MET A 1 -14.02 28.88 13.07
C MET A 1 -13.08 28.69 11.88
N ALA A 2 -12.36 29.71 11.38
CA ALA A 2 -11.49 29.54 10.21
C ALA A 2 -10.19 28.75 10.50
N GLY A 3 -9.57 28.97 11.67
CA GLY A 3 -8.37 28.23 12.09
C GLY A 3 -8.62 26.72 12.27
N ASP A 4 -9.81 26.37 12.78
CA ASP A 4 -10.21 24.97 12.98
C ASP A 4 -10.34 24.24 11.64
N LEU A 5 -10.96 24.90 10.65
CA LEU A 5 -11.10 24.36 9.29
C LEU A 5 -9.73 24.06 8.66
N ILE A 6 -8.78 24.98 8.79
CA ILE A 6 -7.41 24.82 8.26
C ILE A 6 -6.71 23.65 8.97
N ALA A 7 -6.85 23.53 10.28
CA ALA A 7 -6.26 22.43 11.04
C ALA A 7 -6.82 21.07 10.59
N TYR A 8 -8.14 20.95 10.40
CA TYR A 8 -8.76 19.71 9.92
C TYR A 8 -8.34 19.37 8.48
N LEU A 9 -8.20 20.37 7.61
CA LEU A 9 -7.72 20.15 6.24
C LEU A 9 -6.28 19.66 6.21
N ILE A 10 -5.38 20.29 6.97
CA ILE A 10 -3.99 19.86 7.07
C ILE A 10 -3.94 18.43 7.61
N PHE A 11 -4.65 18.14 8.70
CA PHE A 11 -4.70 16.82 9.30
C PHE A 11 -5.20 15.75 8.31
N GLY A 12 -6.31 16.03 7.61
CA GLY A 12 -6.86 15.13 6.60
C GLY A 12 -5.88 14.84 5.46
N ILE A 13 -5.23 15.87 4.92
CA ILE A 13 -4.23 15.73 3.85
C ILE A 13 -3.03 14.92 4.34
N THR A 14 -2.51 15.20 5.53
CA THR A 14 -1.40 14.44 6.12
C THR A 14 -1.75 12.96 6.25
N LEU A 15 -2.98 12.65 6.66
CA LEU A 15 -3.46 11.28 6.83
C LEU A 15 -3.52 10.54 5.49
N VAL A 16 -4.02 11.18 4.43
CA VAL A 16 -4.06 10.61 3.07
C VAL A 16 -2.64 10.36 2.54
N VAL A 17 -1.74 11.32 2.69
CA VAL A 17 -0.34 11.18 2.25
C VAL A 17 0.36 10.04 2.99
N LEU A 18 0.14 9.91 4.30
CA LEU A 18 0.69 8.82 5.11
C LEU A 18 0.22 7.45 4.59
N PHE A 19 -1.08 7.29 4.32
CA PHE A 19 -1.61 6.03 3.79
C PHE A 19 -1.10 5.72 2.38
N VAL A 20 -1.06 6.71 1.49
CA VAL A 20 -0.48 6.53 0.15
C VAL A 20 0.98 6.10 0.24
N PHE A 21 1.75 6.71 1.15
CA PHE A 21 3.14 6.33 1.39
C PHE A 21 3.27 4.89 1.90
N ILE A 22 2.44 4.47 2.86
CA ILE A 22 2.43 3.08 3.35
C ILE A 22 2.08 2.11 2.22
N ILE A 23 1.02 2.38 1.47
CA ILE A 23 0.62 1.54 0.34
C ILE A 23 1.77 1.47 -0.66
N PHE A 24 2.34 2.60 -1.07
CA PHE A 24 3.47 2.58 -2.01
C PHE A 24 4.67 1.82 -1.43
N PHE A 25 5.05 2.04 -0.16
CA PHE A 25 6.20 1.38 0.43
C PHE A 25 6.03 -0.13 0.57
N TYR A 26 4.83 -0.59 0.94
CA TYR A 26 4.57 -2.01 1.22
C TYR A 26 4.06 -2.78 -0.01
N TYR A 27 3.26 -2.15 -0.87
CA TYR A 27 2.63 -2.74 -2.05
C TYR A 27 3.32 -2.38 -3.38
N SER A 28 4.26 -1.44 -3.43
CA SER A 28 5.02 -1.19 -4.67
C SER A 28 5.88 -2.41 -4.99
N LYS A 29 5.43 -3.18 -5.99
CA LYS A 29 6.07 -4.13 -6.92
C LYS A 29 7.19 -5.05 -6.40
N LYS A 30 8.11 -4.56 -5.58
CA LYS A 30 9.25 -5.27 -4.98
C LYS A 30 8.83 -6.40 -4.04
N ARG A 31 7.64 -6.36 -3.44
CA ARG A 31 7.09 -7.45 -2.61
C ARG A 31 5.99 -8.25 -3.28
N HIS A 32 5.45 -7.79 -4.41
CA HIS A 32 4.40 -8.48 -5.14
C HIS A 32 4.84 -9.91 -5.51
N HIS A 33 6.07 -10.03 -6.00
CA HIS A 33 6.68 -11.32 -6.33
C HIS A 33 6.88 -12.24 -5.10
N LYS A 34 7.03 -11.70 -3.88
CA LYS A 34 7.21 -12.50 -2.66
C LYS A 34 5.88 -13.06 -2.11
N VAL A 35 4.77 -12.35 -2.34
CA VAL A 35 3.43 -12.82 -1.95
C VAL A 35 2.83 -13.72 -3.03
N GLU A 36 3.19 -13.49 -4.30
CA GLU A 36 2.75 -14.31 -5.44
C GLU A 36 3.67 -15.51 -5.71
N SER A 37 4.93 -15.54 -5.24
CA SER A 37 5.81 -16.71 -5.41
C SER A 37 5.22 -18.03 -4.93
N PRO A 38 4.50 -18.13 -3.79
CA PRO A 38 3.82 -19.38 -3.43
C PRO A 38 2.69 -19.75 -4.39
N LYS A 39 2.10 -18.78 -5.11
CA LYS A 39 1.07 -19.05 -6.13
C LYS A 39 1.68 -19.63 -7.41
N TYR A 40 2.82 -19.11 -7.86
CA TYR A 40 3.54 -19.66 -9.01
C TYR A 40 4.10 -21.05 -8.74
N LYS A 41 4.57 -21.31 -7.50
CA LYS A 41 5.07 -22.63 -7.09
C LYS A 41 4.02 -23.75 -7.22
N ILE A 42 2.76 -23.47 -6.88
CA ILE A 42 1.68 -24.48 -6.98
C ILE A 42 1.35 -24.83 -8.44
N LEU A 43 1.54 -23.89 -9.37
CA LEU A 43 1.28 -24.13 -10.79
C LEU A 43 2.42 -24.90 -11.47
N GLU A 44 3.67 -24.71 -11.03
CA GLU A 44 4.83 -25.47 -11.54
C GLU A 44 4.85 -26.92 -11.03
N ASP A 45 4.36 -27.18 -9.81
CA ASP A 45 4.33 -28.53 -9.22
C ASP A 45 3.23 -29.44 -9.82
N ASP A 46 2.25 -28.90 -10.57
CA ASP A 46 1.16 -29.66 -11.23
C ASP A 46 1.47 -30.04 -12.70
N ASP A 47 2.55 -29.50 -13.27
CA ASP A 47 2.98 -29.72 -14.67
C ASP A 47 4.04 -30.86 -14.82
N GLU A 48 4.36 -31.60 -13.75
CA GLU A 48 5.25 -32.78 -13.74
C GLU A 48 4.48 -34.08 -13.37
#